data_AF-A0A147GY14-F1
#
_entry.id   AF-A0A147GY14-F1
#
_cell.length_a   1.000
_cell.length_b   1.000
_cell.length_c   1.000
_cell.angle_alpha   90.00
_cell.angle_beta   90.00
_cell.angle_gamma   90.00
#
_symmetry.space_group_name_H-M   'P 1'
#
loop_
_entity.id
_entity.type
_entity.pdbx_description
1 polymer ?
#
loop_
_entity_poly.entity_id
_entity_poly.type
_entity_poly.pdbx_seq_one_letter_code
_entity_poly.pdbx_strand_id
1 'polypeptide(L)'
;MIHYDEQLDRVFFYTTDFANTAAIREKEFGGLSLEVEMMREGAPEEAEMRLGGWIFSLIELIGVKKIGFTDYQAEAAEASADFISELEKQAAIGNHEARYHLFMEFHRKAMSEGSMDHLSRAENLLQASASQGYSEAISVLGDWSTLKGAAMRRIARLKAEALASIAPPPSPPTPQTL
;
A
#
# COMPACT_ATOMS: atom_id res chain seq x y z
N MET A 1 10.93 14.48 22.67
CA MET A 1 12.41 14.45 22.72
C MET A 1 12.87 13.03 22.45
N ILE A 2 13.94 12.85 21.67
CA ILE A 2 14.55 11.56 21.36
C ILE A 2 16.00 11.62 21.89
N HIS A 3 16.43 10.62 22.64
CA HIS A 3 17.76 10.57 23.25
C HIS A 3 18.40 9.18 23.05
N TYR A 4 19.69 9.14 22.77
CA TYR A 4 20.49 7.93 22.59
C TYR A 4 21.55 7.85 23.70
N ASP A 5 21.58 6.73 24.41
CA ASP A 5 22.52 6.43 25.48
C ASP A 5 23.60 5.47 24.96
N GLU A 6 24.85 5.94 24.92
CA GLU A 6 26.00 5.21 24.36
C GLU A 6 26.53 4.12 25.30
N GLN A 7 26.28 4.21 26.61
CA GLN A 7 26.76 3.19 27.57
C GLN A 7 25.83 1.98 27.58
N LEU A 8 24.54 2.22 27.40
CA LEU A 8 23.52 1.17 27.32
C LEU A 8 23.20 0.75 25.88
N ASP A 9 23.73 1.45 24.90
CA ASP A 9 23.49 1.28 23.45
C ASP A 9 21.98 1.23 23.15
N ARG A 10 21.22 2.25 23.57
CA ARG A 10 19.73 2.29 23.47
C ARG A 10 19.17 3.68 23.17
N VAL A 11 18.03 3.74 22.47
CA VAL A 11 17.31 5.00 22.13
C VAL A 11 15.98 5.09 22.89
N PHE A 12 15.66 6.27 23.43
CA PHE A 12 14.45 6.54 24.21
C PHE A 12 13.60 7.69 23.66
N PHE A 13 12.27 7.58 23.80
CA PHE A 13 11.28 8.55 23.32
C PHE A 13 10.42 9.11 24.47
N TYR A 14 10.34 10.45 24.57
CA TYR A 14 9.49 11.16 25.56
C TYR A 14 8.54 12.17 24.92
N THR A 15 7.30 12.19 25.42
CA THR A 15 6.35 13.29 25.24
C THR A 15 6.15 14.02 26.58
N THR A 16 6.42 15.32 26.59
CA THR A 16 6.31 16.18 27.76
C THR A 16 6.10 17.62 27.32
N ASP A 17 5.55 18.45 28.21
CA ASP A 17 5.44 19.89 28.02
C ASP A 17 6.84 20.54 27.94
N PHE A 18 7.00 21.57 27.11
CA PHE A 18 8.31 22.14 26.73
C PHE A 18 9.13 22.57 27.95
N ALA A 19 8.47 23.18 28.94
CA ALA A 19 9.05 23.64 30.20
C ALA A 19 9.71 22.52 31.04
N ASN A 20 9.30 21.27 30.85
CA ASN A 20 9.76 20.12 31.64
C ASN A 20 10.87 19.31 30.95
N THR A 21 11.24 19.66 29.72
CA THR A 21 12.26 18.93 28.94
C THR A 21 13.67 18.99 29.53
N ALA A 22 13.96 19.98 30.38
CA ALA A 22 15.25 20.11 31.08
C ALA A 22 15.35 19.17 32.29
N ALA A 23 14.34 19.16 33.16
CA ALA A 23 14.30 18.32 34.36
C ALA A 23 14.16 16.82 34.06
N ILE A 24 13.57 16.49 32.91
CA ILE A 24 13.36 15.11 32.47
C ILE A 24 14.68 14.48 32.00
N ARG A 25 15.57 15.23 31.33
CA ARG A 25 16.94 14.76 30.99
C ARG A 25 17.78 14.38 32.22
N GLU A 26 17.42 14.90 33.38
CA GLU A 26 18.23 14.86 34.60
C GLU A 26 17.86 13.68 35.53
N LYS A 27 16.75 12.97 35.28
CA LYS A 27 16.30 11.83 36.09
C LYS A 27 16.05 10.59 35.24
N GLU A 28 17.02 9.68 35.26
CA GLU A 28 16.87 8.22 35.21
C GLU A 28 15.58 7.69 34.57
N PHE A 29 15.67 7.23 33.33
CA PHE A 29 14.47 7.06 32.52
C PHE A 29 13.91 5.64 32.46
N GLY A 30 12.59 5.53 32.71
CA GLY A 30 11.74 4.40 32.32
C GLY A 30 10.92 4.70 31.04
N GLY A 31 11.60 4.75 29.90
CA GLY A 31 10.98 4.90 28.57
C GLY A 31 11.00 3.57 27.77
N LEU A 32 10.23 3.51 26.67
CA LEU A 32 10.22 2.35 25.77
C LEU A 32 11.63 2.12 25.22
N SER A 33 12.20 0.95 25.51
CA SER A 33 13.57 0.58 25.20
C SER A 33 13.59 -0.44 24.07
N LEU A 34 14.32 -0.13 23.00
CA LEU A 34 14.59 -0.99 21.86
C LEU A 34 15.96 -1.65 22.03
N GLU A 35 16.08 -2.97 21.87
CA GLU A 35 17.39 -3.64 21.96
C GLU A 35 18.17 -3.45 20.66
N VAL A 36 19.30 -2.74 20.74
CA VAL A 36 20.13 -2.43 19.56
C VAL A 36 20.74 -3.68 18.93
N GLU A 37 20.87 -4.79 19.67
CA GLU A 37 21.26 -6.08 19.09
C GLU A 37 20.33 -6.52 17.94
N MET A 38 19.02 -6.28 18.04
CA MET A 38 18.04 -6.59 16.98
C MET A 38 18.21 -5.73 15.71
N MET A 39 18.88 -4.58 15.83
CA MET A 39 19.19 -3.67 14.72
C MET A 39 20.52 -4.01 14.05
N ARG A 40 21.42 -4.70 14.77
CA ARG A 40 22.73 -5.13 14.25
C ARG A 40 22.65 -6.39 13.39
N GLU A 41 21.54 -7.11 13.43
CA GLU A 41 21.28 -8.33 12.62
C GLU A 41 20.89 -8.04 11.15
N GLY A 42 21.08 -6.83 10.64
CA GLY A 42 20.71 -6.46 9.27
C GLY A 42 21.64 -5.42 8.64
N ALA A 43 21.40 -5.13 7.36
CA ALA A 43 22.08 -4.01 6.70
C ALA A 43 21.63 -2.67 7.33
N PRO A 44 22.46 -1.61 7.32
CA PRO A 44 22.12 -0.30 7.89
C PRO A 44 20.78 0.27 7.38
N GLU A 45 20.47 0.05 6.09
CA GLU A 45 19.20 0.46 5.47
C GLU A 45 17.99 -0.31 6.04
N GLU A 46 18.15 -1.59 6.37
CA GLU A 46 17.10 -2.38 7.01
C GLU A 46 16.87 -1.96 8.46
N ALA A 47 17.94 -1.59 9.18
CA ALA A 47 17.85 -1.05 10.52
C ALA A 47 17.11 0.30 10.52
N GLU A 48 17.42 1.17 9.54
CA GLU A 48 16.72 2.45 9.34
C GLU A 48 15.23 2.23 9.02
N MET A 49 14.92 1.32 8.09
CA MET A 49 13.53 0.97 7.74
C MET A 49 12.75 0.43 8.95
N ARG A 50 13.36 -0.44 9.76
CA ARG A 50 12.74 -1.01 10.97
C ARG A 50 12.49 0.05 12.03
N LEU A 51 13.48 0.91 12.29
CA LEU A 51 13.35 2.03 13.24
C LEU A 51 12.25 2.99 12.82
N GLY A 52 12.22 3.36 11.53
CA GLY A 52 11.17 4.19 10.95
C GLY A 52 9.78 3.57 11.13
N GLY A 53 9.63 2.29 10.77
CA GLY A 53 8.37 1.55 10.94
C GLY A 53 7.86 1.54 12.39
N TRP A 54 8.75 1.35 13.37
CA TRP A 54 8.38 1.34 14.79
C TRP A 54 7.96 2.72 15.31
N ILE A 55 8.63 3.78 14.87
CA ILE A 55 8.22 5.15 15.20
C ILE A 55 6.82 5.43 14.65
N PHE A 56 6.53 5.01 13.41
CA PHE A 56 5.20 5.14 12.82
C PHE A 56 4.14 4.34 13.58
N SER A 57 4.42 3.09 13.96
CA SER A 57 3.49 2.29 14.76
C SER A 57 3.22 2.89 16.14
N LEU A 58 4.21 3.54 16.77
CA LEU A 58 4.01 4.25 18.04
C LEU A 58 3.12 5.49 17.87
N ILE A 59 3.33 6.26 16.79
CA ILE A 59 2.47 7.40 16.44
C ILE A 59 1.03 6.93 16.24
N GLU A 60 0.83 5.86 15.46
CA GLU A 60 -0.47 5.25 15.19
C GLU A 60 -1.17 4.79 16.49
N LEU A 61 -0.44 4.06 17.35
CA LEU A 61 -0.97 3.57 18.63
C LEU A 61 -1.38 4.72 19.58
N ILE A 62 -0.58 5.79 19.64
CA ILE A 62 -0.89 6.98 20.46
C ILE A 62 -2.11 7.72 19.89
N GLY A 63 -2.18 7.82 18.57
CA GLY A 63 -3.26 8.46 17.87
C GLY A 63 -4.62 7.82 18.04
N VAL A 64 -4.69 6.49 17.87
CA VAL A 64 -5.90 5.69 18.08
C VAL A 64 -6.39 5.81 19.54
N LYS A 65 -5.48 5.93 20.51
CA LYS A 65 -5.83 5.92 21.94
C LYS A 65 -6.05 7.30 22.58
N LYS A 66 -5.51 8.40 22.04
CA LYS A 66 -5.57 9.71 22.71
C LYS A 66 -6.10 10.88 21.88
N ILE A 67 -5.96 10.83 20.55
CA ILE A 67 -6.15 12.03 19.72
C ILE A 67 -7.30 11.84 18.72
N GLY A 68 -7.69 10.60 18.42
CA GLY A 68 -8.66 10.31 17.38
C GLY A 68 -8.11 10.74 16.04
N PHE A 69 -7.09 10.02 15.53
CA PHE A 69 -6.65 10.30 14.17
C PHE A 69 -7.79 10.01 13.21
N THR A 70 -8.01 10.97 12.32
CA THR A 70 -8.74 10.79 11.08
C THR A 70 -8.25 9.52 10.40
N ASP A 71 -9.19 8.64 10.04
CA ASP A 71 -8.89 7.46 9.25
C ASP A 71 -8.58 7.90 7.82
N TYR A 72 -7.34 8.34 7.60
CA TYR A 72 -6.86 8.82 6.30
C TYR A 72 -6.98 7.73 5.22
N GLN A 73 -6.99 6.45 5.61
CA GLN A 73 -7.23 5.37 4.67
C GLN A 73 -8.69 5.36 4.22
N ALA A 74 -9.64 5.53 5.15
CA ALA A 74 -11.06 5.70 4.81
C ALA A 74 -11.31 6.98 4.00
N GLU A 75 -10.74 8.12 4.38
CA GLU A 75 -10.89 9.38 3.64
C GLU A 75 -10.30 9.28 2.23
N ALA A 76 -9.13 8.65 2.07
CA ALA A 76 -8.54 8.43 0.76
C ALA A 76 -9.38 7.47 -0.10
N ALA A 77 -10.01 6.46 0.51
CA ALA A 77 -10.93 5.55 -0.17
C ALA A 77 -12.21 6.27 -0.61
N GLU A 78 -12.77 7.14 0.23
CA GLU A 78 -13.94 7.98 -0.07
C GLU A 78 -13.62 8.96 -1.20
N ALA A 79 -12.52 9.70 -1.11
CA ALA A 79 -12.07 10.61 -2.16
C ALA A 79 -11.80 9.88 -3.49
N SER A 80 -11.26 8.66 -3.44
CA SER A 80 -11.09 7.82 -4.64
C SER A 80 -12.43 7.39 -5.24
N ALA A 81 -13.40 7.04 -4.40
CA ALA A 81 -14.74 6.67 -4.85
C ALA A 81 -15.47 7.85 -5.51
N ASP A 82 -15.39 9.04 -4.91
CA ASP A 82 -15.95 10.27 -5.45
C ASP A 82 -15.31 10.65 -6.78
N PHE A 83 -13.98 10.56 -6.86
CA PHE A 83 -13.24 10.80 -8.10
C PHE A 83 -13.67 9.85 -9.22
N ILE A 84 -13.80 8.54 -8.93
CA ILE A 84 -14.28 7.56 -9.91
C ILE A 84 -15.73 7.87 -10.33
N SER A 85 -16.60 8.23 -9.38
CA SER A 85 -17.99 8.59 -9.67
C SER A 85 -18.09 9.80 -10.61
N GLU A 86 -17.25 10.82 -10.39
CA GLU A 86 -17.21 11.98 -11.27
C GLU A 86 -16.67 11.63 -12.65
N LEU A 87 -15.60 10.82 -12.74
CA LEU A 87 -15.09 10.32 -14.01
C LEU A 87 -16.14 9.55 -14.79
N GLU A 88 -16.96 8.72 -14.14
CA GLU A 88 -18.05 7.98 -14.77
C GLU A 88 -19.12 8.92 -15.36
N LYS A 89 -19.51 9.98 -14.62
CA LYS A 89 -20.44 11.00 -15.12
C LYS A 89 -19.87 11.74 -16.33
N GLN A 90 -18.61 12.18 -16.24
CA GLN A 90 -17.93 12.89 -17.32
C GLN A 90 -17.75 12.01 -18.56
N ALA A 91 -17.38 10.74 -18.37
CA ALA A 91 -17.26 9.76 -19.44
C ALA A 91 -18.61 9.51 -20.14
N ALA A 92 -19.71 9.50 -19.39
CA ALA A 92 -21.07 9.32 -19.91
C ALA A 92 -21.52 10.48 -20.81
N ILE A 93 -21.12 11.72 -20.50
CA ILE A 93 -21.42 12.89 -21.33
C ILE A 93 -20.44 13.10 -22.48
N GLY A 94 -19.48 12.19 -22.69
CA GLY A 94 -18.59 12.20 -23.85
C GLY A 94 -17.20 12.80 -23.63
N ASN A 95 -16.79 13.05 -22.37
CA ASN A 95 -15.45 13.53 -22.10
C ASN A 95 -14.42 12.40 -22.34
N HIS A 96 -13.57 12.55 -23.36
CA HIS A 96 -12.58 11.56 -23.75
C HIS A 96 -11.40 11.46 -22.76
N GLU A 97 -11.02 12.55 -22.11
CA GLU A 97 -9.99 12.55 -21.06
C GLU A 97 -10.51 11.79 -19.83
N ALA A 98 -11.76 12.03 -19.43
CA ALA A 98 -12.38 11.29 -18.33
C ALA A 98 -12.45 9.78 -18.62
N ARG A 99 -12.75 9.38 -19.87
CA ARG A 99 -12.70 7.96 -20.29
C ARG A 99 -11.30 7.38 -20.18
N TYR A 100 -10.27 8.14 -20.52
CA TYR A 100 -8.89 7.68 -20.38
C TYR A 100 -8.49 7.50 -18.91
N HIS A 101 -8.83 8.45 -18.02
CA HIS A 101 -8.59 8.28 -16.59
C HIS A 101 -9.37 7.10 -16.00
N LEU A 102 -10.62 6.90 -16.43
CA LEU A 102 -11.42 5.75 -16.02
C LEU A 102 -10.83 4.43 -16.54
N PHE A 103 -10.24 4.41 -17.73
CA PHE A 103 -9.44 3.28 -18.23
C PHE A 103 -8.31 2.93 -17.26
N MET A 104 -7.52 3.91 -16.80
CA MET A 104 -6.41 3.65 -15.89
C MET A 104 -6.88 3.03 -14.57
N GLU A 105 -8.00 3.52 -14.01
CA GLU A 105 -8.58 2.97 -12.78
C GLU A 105 -9.05 1.52 -12.96
N PHE A 106 -9.77 1.22 -14.05
CA PHE A 106 -10.21 -0.15 -14.32
C PHE A 106 -9.03 -1.08 -14.64
N HIS A 107 -7.99 -0.61 -15.32
CA HIS A 107 -6.78 -1.40 -15.58
C HIS A 107 -6.04 -1.74 -14.28
N ARG A 108 -5.90 -0.75 -13.37
CA ARG A 108 -5.35 -0.96 -12.03
C ARG A 108 -6.18 -1.96 -11.23
N LYS A 109 -7.50 -1.78 -11.16
CA LYS A 109 -8.42 -2.69 -10.46
C LYS A 109 -8.35 -4.12 -11.02
N ALA A 110 -8.28 -4.27 -12.34
CA ALA A 110 -8.13 -5.57 -12.97
C ALA A 110 -6.89 -6.33 -12.46
N MET A 111 -5.75 -5.63 -12.38
CA MET A 111 -4.49 -6.22 -11.93
C MET A 111 -4.39 -6.41 -10.42
N SER A 112 -5.10 -5.64 -9.60
CA SER A 112 -5.13 -5.81 -8.15
C SER A 112 -6.11 -6.89 -7.70
N GLU A 113 -7.27 -6.98 -8.35
CA GLU A 113 -8.37 -7.89 -7.97
C GLU A 113 -8.38 -9.19 -8.78
N GLY A 114 -7.57 -9.30 -9.84
CA GLY A 114 -7.60 -10.47 -10.72
C GLY A 114 -8.86 -10.52 -11.60
N SER A 115 -9.45 -9.37 -11.94
CA SER A 115 -10.72 -9.29 -12.67
C SER A 115 -10.52 -9.10 -14.17
N MET A 116 -10.95 -10.09 -14.97
CA MET A 116 -10.96 -9.98 -16.43
C MET A 116 -12.01 -8.99 -16.92
N ASP A 117 -13.13 -8.86 -16.22
CA ASP A 117 -14.21 -7.94 -16.59
C ASP A 117 -13.74 -6.48 -16.46
N HIS A 118 -12.99 -6.17 -15.41
CA HIS A 118 -12.33 -4.87 -15.26
C HIS A 118 -11.33 -4.61 -16.39
N LEU A 119 -10.56 -5.61 -16.81
CA LEU A 119 -9.62 -5.47 -17.92
C LEU A 119 -10.35 -5.19 -19.25
N SER A 120 -11.46 -5.88 -19.52
CA SER A 120 -12.28 -5.65 -20.70
C SER A 120 -12.96 -4.28 -20.69
N ARG A 121 -13.45 -3.81 -19.54
CA ARG A 121 -13.99 -2.44 -19.41
C ARG A 121 -12.92 -1.38 -19.67
N ALA A 122 -11.72 -1.59 -19.13
CA ALA A 122 -10.58 -0.70 -19.35
C ALA A 122 -10.28 -0.58 -20.86
N GLU A 123 -10.20 -1.70 -21.58
CA GLU A 123 -9.97 -1.72 -23.03
C GLU A 123 -11.01 -0.92 -23.81
N ASN A 124 -12.29 -1.12 -23.51
CA ASN A 124 -13.37 -0.40 -24.18
C ASN A 124 -13.29 1.12 -23.97
N LEU A 125 -12.94 1.55 -22.75
CA LEU A 125 -12.76 2.96 -22.42
C LEU A 125 -11.55 3.58 -23.15
N LEU A 126 -10.43 2.84 -23.21
CA LEU A 126 -9.24 3.26 -23.95
C LEU A 126 -9.54 3.43 -25.43
N GLN A 127 -10.18 2.44 -26.06
CA GLN A 127 -10.58 2.49 -27.47
C GLN A 127 -11.54 3.65 -27.74
N ALA A 128 -12.54 3.86 -26.87
CA ALA A 128 -13.50 4.94 -27.02
C ALA A 128 -12.82 6.32 -26.90
N SER A 129 -11.91 6.49 -25.94
CA SER A 129 -11.14 7.74 -25.78
C SER A 129 -10.24 8.01 -27.00
N ALA A 130 -9.50 6.99 -27.47
CA ALA A 130 -8.63 7.09 -28.63
C ALA A 130 -9.40 7.40 -29.92
N SER A 131 -10.57 6.77 -30.12
CA SER A 131 -11.43 7.00 -31.29
C SER A 131 -11.94 8.45 -31.40
N GLN A 132 -11.92 9.19 -30.29
CA GLN A 132 -12.32 10.59 -30.21
C GLN A 132 -11.14 11.55 -30.26
N GLY A 133 -9.92 11.07 -30.50
CA GLY A 133 -8.75 11.90 -30.76
C GLY A 133 -7.92 12.26 -29.53
N TYR A 134 -8.15 11.64 -28.36
CA TYR A 134 -7.34 11.93 -27.18
C TYR A 134 -5.94 11.33 -27.32
N SER A 135 -4.91 12.19 -27.31
CA SER A 135 -3.52 11.86 -27.67
C SER A 135 -2.92 10.75 -26.82
N GLU A 136 -3.13 10.82 -25.52
CA GLU A 136 -2.59 9.90 -24.53
C GLU A 136 -3.24 8.52 -24.70
N ALA A 137 -4.55 8.48 -24.95
CA ALA A 137 -5.24 7.22 -25.25
C ALA A 137 -4.74 6.59 -26.56
N ILE A 138 -4.50 7.39 -27.60
CA ILE A 138 -3.94 6.90 -28.87
C ILE A 138 -2.54 6.31 -28.65
N SER A 139 -1.70 7.02 -27.89
CA SER A 139 -0.34 6.55 -27.56
C SER A 139 -0.39 5.22 -26.83
N VAL A 140 -1.20 5.11 -25.77
CA VAL A 140 -1.31 3.87 -24.97
C VAL A 140 -1.94 2.74 -25.79
N LEU A 141 -2.89 3.06 -26.67
CA LEU A 141 -3.51 2.05 -27.55
C LEU A 141 -2.48 1.38 -28.47
N GLY A 142 -1.42 2.11 -28.88
CA GLY A 142 -0.31 1.55 -29.64
C GLY A 142 0.41 0.41 -28.93
N ASP A 143 0.60 0.53 -27.62
CA ASP A 143 1.28 -0.48 -26.78
C ASP A 143 0.31 -1.44 -26.07
N TRP A 144 -1.00 -1.27 -26.28
CA TRP A 144 -2.03 -1.94 -25.50
C TRP A 144 -1.95 -3.47 -25.54
N SER A 145 -1.57 -4.05 -26.68
CA SER A 145 -1.42 -5.52 -26.80
C SER A 145 -0.42 -6.09 -25.80
N THR A 146 0.72 -5.42 -25.62
CA THR A 146 1.76 -5.79 -24.67
C THR A 146 1.28 -5.63 -23.23
N LEU A 147 0.67 -4.48 -22.93
CA LEU A 147 0.14 -4.15 -21.60
C LEU A 147 -0.95 -5.13 -21.17
N LYS A 148 -1.92 -5.39 -22.05
CA LYS A 148 -3.00 -6.37 -21.84
C LYS A 148 -2.45 -7.76 -21.58
N GLY A 149 -1.46 -8.20 -22.36
CA GLY A 149 -0.81 -9.49 -22.15
C GLY A 149 -0.14 -9.61 -20.77
N ALA A 150 0.50 -8.54 -20.30
CA ALA A 150 1.08 -8.50 -18.96
C ALA A 150 -0.01 -8.54 -17.87
N ALA A 151 -1.08 -7.77 -18.02
CA ALA A 151 -2.22 -7.76 -17.10
C ALA A 151 -2.88 -9.15 -17.00
N MET A 152 -3.13 -9.81 -18.13
CA MET A 152 -3.71 -11.16 -18.16
C MET A 152 -2.83 -12.18 -17.41
N ARG A 153 -1.50 -12.13 -17.56
CA ARG A 153 -0.58 -13.00 -16.80
C ARG A 153 -0.64 -12.73 -15.31
N ARG A 154 -0.73 -11.46 -14.88
CA ARG A 154 -0.87 -11.11 -13.47
C ARG A 154 -2.20 -11.63 -12.91
N ILE A 155 -3.30 -11.42 -13.62
CA ILE A 155 -4.63 -11.90 -13.25
C ILE A 155 -4.63 -13.42 -13.09
N ALA A 156 -4.06 -14.16 -14.05
CA ALA A 156 -3.97 -15.62 -13.96
C ALA A 156 -3.20 -16.08 -12.70
N ARG A 157 -2.11 -15.40 -12.37
CA ARG A 157 -1.31 -15.68 -11.17
C ARG A 157 -2.10 -15.45 -9.88
N LEU A 158 -2.81 -14.33 -9.77
CA LEU A 158 -3.65 -14.03 -8.60
C LEU A 158 -4.75 -15.08 -8.40
N LYS A 159 -5.37 -15.53 -9.49
CA LYS A 159 -6.37 -16.61 -9.43
C LYS A 159 -5.74 -17.92 -8.96
N ALA A 160 -4.54 -18.27 -9.44
CA ALA A 160 -3.82 -19.45 -8.99
C ALA A 160 -3.42 -19.38 -7.51
N GLU A 161 -2.92 -18.22 -7.05
CA GLU A 161 -2.58 -17.96 -5.65
C GLU A 161 -3.82 -18.10 -4.74
N ALA A 162 -4.97 -17.54 -5.15
CA ALA A 162 -6.23 -17.67 -4.42
C ALA A 162 -6.72 -19.13 -4.34
N LEU A 163 -6.62 -19.89 -5.43
CA LEU A 163 -6.97 -21.32 -5.45
C LEU A 163 -6.05 -22.16 -4.56
N ALA A 164 -4.75 -21.87 -4.55
CA ALA A 164 -3.78 -22.56 -3.70
C ALA A 164 -4.01 -22.29 -2.20
N SER A 165 -4.45 -21.08 -1.84
CA SER A 165 -4.80 -20.70 -0.47
C SER A 165 -6.01 -21.48 0.10
N ILE A 166 -6.88 -21.99 -0.78
CA ILE A 166 -8.08 -22.75 -0.39
C ILE A 166 -7.80 -24.27 -0.33
N ALA A 167 -6.72 -24.74 -0.97
CA ALA A 167 -6.41 -26.16 -1.02
C ALA A 167 -5.90 -26.67 0.35
N PRO A 168 -6.41 -27.81 0.86
CA PRO A 168 -5.91 -28.39 2.10
C PRO A 168 -4.43 -28.80 1.94
N PRO A 169 -3.62 -28.72 3.02
CA PRO A 169 -2.22 -29.08 2.96
C PRO A 169 -2.05 -30.53 2.47
N PRO A 170 -0.98 -30.83 1.70
CA PRO A 170 -0.75 -32.17 1.21
C PRO A 170 -0.66 -33.14 2.39
N SER A 171 -1.38 -34.26 2.29
CA SER A 171 -1.37 -35.29 3.34
C SER A 171 0.08 -35.77 3.56
N PRO A 172 0.50 -35.96 4.83
CA PRO A 172 1.85 -36.41 5.12
C PRO A 172 2.11 -37.74 4.41
N PRO A 173 3.34 -37.96 3.89
CA PRO A 173 3.68 -39.18 3.20
C PRO A 173 3.42 -40.37 4.12
N THR A 174 2.62 -41.33 3.63
CA THR A 174 2.34 -42.58 4.32
C THR A 174 3.68 -43.27 4.59
N PRO A 175 4.02 -43.60 5.86
CA PRO A 175 5.27 -44.27 6.17
C PRO A 175 5.33 -45.58 5.37
N GLN A 176 6.36 -45.71 4.52
CA GLN A 176 6.63 -46.95 3.84
C GLN A 176 6.99 -47.99 4.91
N THR A 177 6.08 -48.94 5.14
CA THR A 177 6.35 -50.10 5.97
C THR A 177 7.30 -51.04 5.23
N LEU A 178 8.52 -51.07 5.78
CA LEU A 178 9.57 -52.12 5.75
C LEU A 178 10.30 -52.36 4.41
#